data_AF-A0A3D8Q6M1-F1
#
_entry.id   AF-A0A3D8Q6M1-F1
#
_cell.length_a   1.000
_cell.length_b   1.000
_cell.length_c   1.000
_cell.angle_alpha   90.00
_cell.angle_beta   90.00
_cell.angle_gamma   90.00
#
_symmetry.space_group_name_H-M   'P 1'
#
loop_
_entity.id
_entity.type
_entity.pdbx_description
1 polymer ?
#
loop_
_entity_poly.entity_id
_entity_poly.type
_entity_poly.pdbx_seq_one_letter_code
_entity_poly.pdbx_strand_id
1 'polypeptide(L)'
;MQQPPLTDTFKRSYEAFESYPRTLICHTTKRDADAYVARLASAEPTLFEVDETQIEVPFRDLLPSKQGFQKQNICDDAHLKDWLGDTSIPSTVGGPPSGLLATKKDPLCRFIYFYAGHSRSPLRVNRQILLRILSYHQVMPGYIDFLLVFGFQDEPRDLRFSGFREQNLLNTPIRGPAVEMLGRSGRQFQLCYNLKAANCISLAQTKVEHKVWSIRQAAIHHQFDIETGTSLWIVTKGDKEIKDRIEDLNGPIGQPEDRDFSSPEECFRRTLGVHMVYCNWATEDWRWYIQWLEEVLDHGTEKVFAPRKQNRGCYVFEPREVQEVQSYEEKIHIAIMMLDGNINILRSLKRFYGHLMVSKNFPWKSECSDDIMEFTDKLSVMIYDLEMQTSRINLLVKISGDRKALASTSRVMQHIQAQGTEKMERMTESTHNLGIMAQKEAIAVRIITVVTVIFLPATFVSTFFSTDVIKYQNGGDFSMHALLGWLAVTIPLTIVTLGLCYFFFQRSTRRKLGLLGQFLTPRSHKETKE
;
A
#
# COMPACT_ATOMS: atom_id res chain seq x y z
N MET A 1 23.76 -44.89 -36.42
CA MET A 1 22.57 -44.18 -36.94
C MET A 1 22.93 -42.72 -37.07
N GLN A 2 22.82 -42.13 -38.26
CA GLN A 2 22.98 -40.68 -38.46
C GLN A 2 21.84 -39.96 -37.72
N GLN A 3 22.15 -38.92 -36.95
CA GLN A 3 21.12 -38.08 -36.32
C GLN A 3 20.25 -37.43 -37.41
N PRO A 4 18.92 -37.31 -37.20
CA PRO A 4 18.05 -36.64 -38.15
C PRO A 4 18.47 -35.16 -38.29
N PRO A 5 18.39 -34.56 -39.49
CA PRO A 5 18.79 -33.18 -39.70
C PRO A 5 17.85 -32.20 -38.98
N LEU A 6 18.39 -31.06 -38.55
CA LEU A 6 17.61 -29.96 -37.98
C LEU A 6 16.61 -29.42 -39.02
N THR A 7 15.35 -29.20 -38.64
CA THR A 7 14.33 -28.66 -39.54
C THR A 7 14.71 -27.24 -40.00
N ASP A 8 14.59 -26.96 -41.31
CA ASP A 8 14.94 -25.66 -41.90
C ASP A 8 14.20 -24.46 -41.26
N THR A 9 12.96 -24.68 -40.83
CA THR A 9 12.15 -23.66 -40.15
C THR A 9 12.73 -23.27 -38.80
N PHE A 10 13.17 -24.26 -38.01
CA PHE A 10 13.83 -24.02 -36.74
C PHE A 10 15.22 -23.40 -36.92
N LYS A 11 15.98 -23.89 -37.91
CA LYS A 11 17.28 -23.32 -38.27
C LYS A 11 17.18 -21.82 -38.54
N ARG A 12 16.26 -21.39 -39.42
CA ARG A 12 16.05 -19.97 -39.72
C ARG A 12 15.58 -19.18 -38.50
N SER A 13 14.71 -19.77 -37.68
CA SER A 13 14.21 -19.14 -36.45
C SER A 13 15.35 -18.82 -35.48
N TYR A 14 16.24 -19.79 -35.26
CA TYR A 14 17.35 -19.69 -34.33
C TYR A 14 18.52 -18.85 -34.87
N GLU A 15 18.83 -18.94 -36.17
CA GLU A 15 19.82 -18.06 -36.81
C GLU A 15 19.43 -16.58 -36.66
N ALA A 16 18.14 -16.28 -36.76
CA ALA A 16 17.60 -14.93 -36.59
C ALA A 16 17.08 -14.67 -35.16
N PHE A 17 17.73 -15.23 -34.13
CA PHE A 17 17.31 -15.09 -32.72
C PHE A 17 17.19 -13.62 -32.25
N GLU A 18 18.00 -12.71 -32.81
CA GLU A 18 17.94 -11.27 -32.50
C GLU A 18 16.60 -10.63 -32.89
N SER A 19 15.89 -11.24 -33.84
CA SER A 19 14.56 -10.80 -34.28
C SER A 19 13.42 -11.43 -33.48
N TYR A 20 13.71 -12.18 -32.41
CA TYR A 20 12.68 -12.70 -31.51
C TYR A 20 11.78 -11.57 -30.97
N PRO A 21 10.45 -11.78 -30.87
CA PRO A 21 9.70 -13.01 -31.17
C PRO A 21 9.22 -13.18 -32.62
N ARG A 22 9.62 -12.32 -33.58
CA ARG A 22 9.11 -12.36 -34.97
C ARG A 22 9.42 -13.66 -35.70
N THR A 23 10.47 -14.34 -35.26
CA THR A 23 11.03 -15.53 -35.90
C THR A 23 10.53 -16.83 -35.28
N LEU A 24 9.67 -16.77 -34.26
CA LEU A 24 9.07 -17.97 -33.67
C LEU A 24 8.27 -18.76 -34.70
N ILE A 25 8.39 -20.09 -34.63
CA ILE A 25 7.78 -20.98 -35.61
C ILE A 25 6.27 -21.11 -35.36
N CYS A 26 5.83 -21.04 -34.11
CA CYS A 26 4.41 -21.00 -33.78
C CYS A 26 3.87 -19.58 -34.00
N HIS A 27 2.86 -19.45 -34.86
CA HIS A 27 2.37 -18.16 -35.34
C HIS A 27 1.89 -17.25 -34.20
N THR A 28 2.65 -16.18 -33.98
CA THR A 28 2.18 -14.95 -33.35
C THR A 28 1.87 -13.96 -34.47
N THR A 29 0.82 -13.15 -34.38
CA THR A 29 0.58 -12.15 -35.42
C THR A 29 1.76 -11.19 -35.47
N LYS A 30 2.17 -10.76 -36.67
CA LYS A 30 3.33 -9.86 -36.84
C LYS A 30 3.21 -8.60 -35.97
N ARG A 31 1.98 -8.05 -35.88
CA ARG A 31 1.67 -6.87 -35.06
C ARG A 31 1.92 -7.11 -33.57
N ASP A 32 1.51 -8.27 -33.05
CA ASP A 32 1.74 -8.60 -31.65
C ASP A 32 3.23 -8.81 -31.36
N ALA A 33 3.95 -9.47 -32.28
CA ALA A 33 5.39 -9.65 -32.16
C ALA A 33 6.13 -8.29 -32.14
N ASP A 34 5.76 -7.35 -33.00
CA ASP A 34 6.34 -5.99 -33.04
C ASP A 34 6.11 -5.22 -31.72
N ALA A 35 4.94 -5.39 -31.10
CA ALA A 35 4.66 -4.78 -29.81
C ALA A 35 5.60 -5.30 -28.71
N TYR A 36 5.86 -6.60 -28.66
CA TYR A 36 6.80 -7.19 -27.70
C TYR A 36 8.24 -6.73 -27.94
N VAL A 37 8.69 -6.64 -29.20
CA VAL A 37 10.03 -6.09 -29.53
C VAL A 37 10.17 -4.66 -29.00
N ALA A 38 9.17 -3.81 -29.25
CA ALA A 38 9.19 -2.42 -28.82
C ALA A 38 9.22 -2.29 -27.29
N ARG A 39 8.41 -3.08 -26.57
CA ARG A 39 8.40 -3.10 -25.11
C ARG A 39 9.76 -3.52 -24.54
N LEU A 40 10.35 -4.60 -25.07
CA LEU A 40 11.65 -5.08 -24.60
C LEU A 40 12.76 -4.06 -24.87
N ALA A 41 12.76 -3.42 -26.06
CA ALA A 41 13.71 -2.35 -26.37
C ALA A 41 13.58 -1.15 -25.42
N SER A 42 12.35 -0.81 -25.00
CA SER A 42 12.13 0.29 -24.05
C SER A 42 12.62 0.00 -22.63
N ALA A 43 12.61 -1.27 -22.21
CA ALA A 43 13.04 -1.70 -20.88
C ALA A 43 14.51 -2.12 -20.81
N GLU A 44 15.19 -2.26 -21.95
CA GLU A 44 16.58 -2.70 -22.05
C GLU A 44 17.56 -1.95 -21.13
N PRO A 45 17.51 -0.61 -20.98
CA PRO A 45 18.46 0.12 -20.14
C PRO A 45 18.36 -0.21 -18.64
N THR A 46 17.22 -0.71 -18.18
CA THR A 46 16.98 -1.00 -16.75
C THR A 46 16.89 -2.49 -16.45
N LEU A 47 16.55 -3.31 -17.46
CA LEU A 47 16.29 -4.74 -17.27
C LEU A 47 17.57 -5.58 -17.23
N PHE A 48 18.59 -5.22 -18.02
CA PHE A 48 19.78 -6.05 -18.22
C PHE A 48 21.02 -5.51 -17.52
N GLU A 49 21.87 -6.43 -17.09
CA GLU A 49 23.18 -6.12 -16.53
C GLU A 49 24.13 -5.62 -17.62
N VAL A 50 24.83 -4.52 -17.33
CA VAL A 50 25.75 -3.86 -18.27
C VAL A 50 27.15 -4.43 -18.13
N ASP A 51 27.53 -4.83 -16.92
CA ASP A 51 28.82 -5.46 -16.66
C ASP A 51 28.80 -6.94 -17.06
N GLU A 52 29.49 -7.28 -18.16
CA GLU A 52 29.58 -8.65 -18.66
C GLU A 52 30.17 -9.62 -17.63
N THR A 53 30.99 -9.15 -16.68
CA THR A 53 31.57 -10.01 -15.63
C THR A 53 30.54 -10.46 -14.59
N GLN A 54 29.41 -9.76 -14.48
CA GLN A 54 28.33 -10.06 -13.54
C GLN A 54 27.24 -10.96 -14.16
N ILE A 55 27.35 -11.26 -15.46
CA ILE A 55 26.42 -12.16 -16.15
C ILE A 55 26.57 -13.57 -15.58
N GLU A 56 25.46 -14.11 -15.11
CA GLU A 56 25.38 -15.49 -14.63
C GLU A 56 23.95 -16.00 -14.86
N VAL A 57 23.78 -16.94 -15.78
CA VAL A 57 22.51 -17.63 -16.01
C VAL A 57 22.66 -19.10 -15.59
N PRO A 58 22.13 -19.50 -14.42
CA PRO A 58 22.17 -20.88 -13.97
C PRO A 58 21.28 -21.80 -14.81
N PHE A 59 21.88 -22.83 -15.39
CA PHE A 59 21.22 -23.98 -16.02
C PHE A 59 21.32 -25.19 -15.09
N ARG A 60 20.21 -25.88 -14.88
CA ARG A 60 20.13 -27.11 -14.09
C ARG A 60 19.41 -28.16 -14.92
N ASP A 61 20.18 -29.09 -15.47
CA ASP A 61 19.67 -30.15 -16.34
C ASP A 61 19.60 -31.48 -15.57
N LEU A 62 18.46 -32.15 -15.62
CA LEU A 62 18.29 -33.52 -15.14
C LEU A 62 18.44 -34.48 -16.32
N LEU A 63 19.44 -35.33 -16.23
CA LEU A 63 19.75 -36.35 -17.21
C LEU A 63 19.32 -37.73 -16.69
N PRO A 64 18.79 -38.61 -17.55
CA PRO A 64 18.33 -39.94 -17.14
C PRO A 64 19.40 -40.82 -16.46
N SER A 65 20.68 -40.57 -16.73
CA SER A 65 21.81 -41.38 -16.26
C SER A 65 22.54 -40.83 -15.05
N LYS A 66 22.16 -39.64 -14.54
CA LYS A 66 22.85 -38.99 -13.40
C LYS A 66 21.90 -38.78 -12.24
N GLN A 67 22.36 -39.12 -11.04
CA GLN A 67 21.64 -38.80 -9.81
C GLN A 67 21.86 -37.32 -9.49
N GLY A 68 20.82 -36.50 -9.67
CA GLY A 68 20.81 -35.06 -9.41
C GLY A 68 21.14 -34.18 -10.63
N PHE A 69 21.19 -32.86 -10.38
CA PHE A 69 21.35 -31.87 -11.44
C PHE A 69 22.78 -31.81 -12.01
N GLN A 70 22.88 -31.78 -13.34
CA GLN A 70 24.04 -31.20 -14.02
C GLN A 70 23.94 -29.68 -13.94
N LYS A 71 24.82 -29.07 -13.13
CA LYS A 71 24.83 -27.64 -12.86
C LYS A 71 25.79 -26.94 -13.81
N GLN A 72 25.30 -25.97 -14.59
CA GLN A 72 26.13 -25.08 -15.39
C GLN A 72 25.72 -23.63 -15.12
N ASN A 73 26.68 -22.72 -15.08
CA ASN A 73 26.40 -21.28 -14.98
C ASN A 73 26.97 -20.63 -16.24
N ILE A 74 26.09 -20.08 -17.07
CA ILE A 74 26.46 -19.45 -18.34
C ILE A 74 26.82 -17.99 -18.07
N CYS A 75 28.04 -17.59 -18.46
CA CYS A 75 28.56 -16.24 -18.23
C CYS A 75 28.65 -15.40 -19.52
N ASP A 76 28.64 -16.02 -20.69
CA ASP A 76 28.76 -15.33 -21.98
C ASP A 76 28.03 -16.11 -23.11
N ASP A 77 27.88 -15.47 -24.28
CA ASP A 77 27.19 -16.05 -25.43
C ASP A 77 27.93 -17.27 -26.03
N ALA A 78 29.26 -17.29 -25.99
CA ALA A 78 30.04 -18.39 -26.54
C ALA A 78 29.88 -19.67 -25.70
N HIS A 79 29.87 -19.50 -24.38
CA HIS A 79 29.59 -20.54 -23.42
C HIS A 79 28.14 -21.04 -23.57
N LEU A 80 27.17 -20.15 -23.79
CA LEU A 80 25.79 -20.56 -24.11
C LEU A 80 25.72 -21.40 -25.38
N LYS A 81 26.40 -20.96 -26.45
CA LYS A 81 26.46 -21.69 -27.72
C LYS A 81 27.03 -23.09 -27.54
N ASP A 82 28.19 -23.22 -26.89
CA ASP A 82 28.78 -24.51 -26.61
C ASP A 82 27.83 -25.40 -25.77
N TRP A 83 27.17 -24.82 -24.76
CA TRP A 83 26.21 -25.54 -23.93
C TRP A 83 25.01 -26.08 -24.72
N LEU A 84 24.48 -25.30 -25.67
CA LEU A 84 23.37 -25.68 -26.55
C LEU A 84 23.79 -26.56 -27.74
N GLY A 85 25.10 -26.76 -27.94
CA GLY A 85 25.65 -27.52 -29.06
C GLY A 85 25.67 -26.74 -30.37
N ASP A 86 25.75 -25.41 -30.28
CA ASP A 86 25.95 -24.48 -31.39
C ASP A 86 27.45 -24.31 -31.66
N THR A 87 27.89 -24.84 -32.80
CA THR A 87 29.26 -24.72 -33.34
C THR A 87 29.34 -23.74 -34.51
N SER A 88 28.28 -22.97 -34.75
CA SER A 88 28.22 -22.02 -35.85
C SER A 88 29.20 -20.87 -35.66
N ILE A 89 30.01 -20.64 -36.69
CA ILE A 89 30.93 -19.51 -36.75
C ILE A 89 30.28 -18.43 -37.63
N PRO A 90 30.20 -17.17 -37.17
CA PRO A 90 29.73 -16.08 -38.01
C PRO A 90 30.69 -15.89 -39.19
N SER A 91 30.15 -15.95 -40.40
CA SER A 91 30.94 -15.77 -41.63
C SER A 91 31.53 -14.36 -41.69
N THR A 92 32.85 -14.25 -41.71
CA THR A 92 33.57 -12.97 -41.84
C THR A 92 33.39 -12.31 -43.21
N VAL A 93 32.81 -12.98 -44.21
CA VAL A 93 32.63 -12.48 -45.57
C VAL A 93 31.32 -12.99 -46.19
N GLY A 94 30.17 -12.43 -45.80
CA GLY A 94 28.91 -12.46 -46.55
C GLY A 94 28.28 -13.81 -46.96
N GLY A 95 28.87 -14.94 -46.59
CA GLY A 95 28.35 -16.29 -46.85
C GLY A 95 27.43 -16.79 -45.73
N PRO A 96 26.60 -17.82 -45.98
CA PRO A 96 25.78 -18.43 -44.93
C PRO A 96 26.68 -18.93 -43.78
N PRO A 97 26.25 -18.77 -42.51
CA PRO A 97 27.01 -19.24 -41.36
C PRO A 97 27.35 -20.73 -41.52
N SER A 98 28.62 -21.07 -41.27
CA SER A 98 29.12 -22.44 -41.36
C SER A 98 29.19 -23.07 -39.97
N GLY A 99 28.57 -24.25 -39.80
CA GLY A 99 28.56 -25.01 -38.55
C GLY A 99 27.18 -25.59 -38.21
N LEU A 100 27.14 -26.46 -37.21
CA LEU A 100 25.89 -27.06 -36.71
C LEU A 100 25.36 -26.20 -35.55
N LEU A 101 24.08 -25.81 -35.61
CA LEU A 101 23.51 -24.81 -34.68
C LEU A 101 23.01 -25.38 -33.35
N ALA A 102 22.60 -26.64 -33.30
CA ALA A 102 21.92 -27.19 -32.13
C ALA A 102 22.08 -28.72 -32.09
N THR A 103 23.26 -29.21 -31.74
CA THR A 103 23.60 -30.63 -31.84
C THR A 103 23.23 -31.46 -30.61
N LYS A 104 22.92 -30.81 -29.48
CA LYS A 104 22.60 -31.47 -28.22
C LYS A 104 21.10 -31.67 -28.07
N LYS A 105 20.69 -32.91 -27.81
CA LYS A 105 19.30 -33.25 -27.46
C LYS A 105 18.90 -32.57 -26.15
N ASP A 106 17.64 -32.17 -26.03
CA ASP A 106 17.13 -31.61 -24.77
C ASP A 106 17.18 -32.67 -23.65
N PRO A 107 17.51 -32.26 -22.41
CA PRO A 107 17.41 -33.11 -21.24
C PRO A 107 15.94 -33.39 -20.90
N LEU A 108 15.67 -34.35 -20.00
CA LEU A 108 14.31 -34.66 -19.57
C LEU A 108 13.67 -33.51 -18.79
N CYS A 109 14.49 -32.80 -17.99
CA CYS A 109 14.05 -31.59 -17.32
C CYS A 109 15.18 -30.56 -17.32
N ARG A 110 14.88 -29.33 -17.70
CA ARG A 110 15.79 -28.19 -17.68
C ARG A 110 15.19 -27.05 -16.88
N PHE A 111 15.96 -26.51 -15.93
CA PHE A 111 15.67 -25.24 -15.29
C PHE A 111 16.69 -24.19 -15.74
N ILE A 112 16.18 -23.03 -16.14
CA ILE A 112 16.95 -21.84 -16.47
C ILE A 112 16.51 -20.74 -15.51
N TYR A 113 17.46 -20.14 -14.82
CA TYR A 113 17.17 -19.08 -13.86
C TYR A 113 17.67 -17.74 -14.37
N PHE A 114 16.77 -16.78 -14.50
CA PHE A 114 17.15 -15.38 -14.61
C PHE A 114 17.00 -14.76 -13.23
N TYR A 115 18.09 -14.21 -12.71
CA TYR A 115 18.07 -13.67 -11.37
C TYR A 115 18.83 -12.36 -11.27
N ALA A 116 18.61 -11.65 -10.17
CA ALA A 116 19.18 -10.35 -9.90
C ALA A 116 19.92 -10.38 -8.55
N GLY A 117 20.73 -9.36 -8.25
CA GLY A 117 21.34 -9.22 -6.93
C GLY A 117 20.29 -8.98 -5.83
N HIS A 118 19.24 -8.24 -6.15
CA HIS A 118 18.03 -8.09 -5.33
C HIS A 118 16.82 -7.79 -6.23
N SER A 119 15.62 -7.72 -5.66
CA SER A 119 14.34 -7.52 -6.38
C SER A 119 14.22 -6.23 -7.23
N ARG A 120 15.21 -5.33 -7.17
CA ARG A 120 15.22 -4.02 -7.85
C ARG A 120 16.51 -3.79 -8.66
N SER A 121 17.38 -4.78 -8.77
CA SER A 121 18.57 -4.67 -9.62
C SER A 121 18.25 -5.21 -11.02
N PRO A 122 19.04 -4.83 -12.03
CA PRO A 122 19.01 -5.50 -13.32
C PRO A 122 19.18 -7.02 -13.19
N LEU A 123 18.59 -7.76 -14.13
CA LEU A 123 18.81 -9.20 -14.25
C LEU A 123 20.25 -9.43 -14.72
N ARG A 124 20.92 -10.44 -14.15
CA ARG A 124 22.30 -10.86 -14.47
C ARG A 124 22.39 -11.61 -15.80
N VAL A 125 21.77 -11.04 -16.82
CA VAL A 125 21.73 -11.53 -18.20
C VAL A 125 21.78 -10.33 -19.13
N ASN A 126 22.40 -10.48 -20.29
CA ASN A 126 22.34 -9.48 -21.35
C ASN A 126 21.22 -9.81 -22.35
N ARG A 127 20.88 -8.85 -23.20
CA ARG A 127 19.85 -9.02 -24.23
C ARG A 127 20.14 -10.20 -25.16
N GLN A 128 21.39 -10.35 -25.59
CA GLN A 128 21.80 -11.36 -26.57
C GLN A 128 21.55 -12.79 -26.06
N ILE A 129 22.01 -13.09 -24.84
CA ILE A 129 21.84 -14.39 -24.16
C ILE A 129 20.34 -14.66 -23.95
N LEU A 130 19.58 -13.66 -23.46
CA LEU A 130 18.14 -13.81 -23.27
C LEU A 130 17.46 -14.20 -24.59
N LEU A 131 17.63 -13.40 -25.65
CA LEU A 131 16.95 -13.66 -26.92
C LEU A 131 17.37 -14.99 -27.54
N ARG A 132 18.63 -15.40 -27.38
CA ARG A 132 19.10 -16.71 -27.84
C ARG A 132 18.41 -17.85 -27.09
N ILE A 133 18.29 -17.76 -25.76
CA ILE A 133 17.58 -18.76 -24.95
C ILE A 133 16.11 -18.84 -25.36
N LEU A 134 15.41 -17.70 -25.43
CA LEU A 134 13.99 -17.65 -25.77
C LEU A 134 13.74 -18.19 -27.18
N SER A 135 14.61 -17.89 -28.15
CA SER A 135 14.52 -18.39 -29.52
C SER A 135 14.85 -19.88 -29.60
N TYR A 136 15.92 -20.34 -28.94
CA TYR A 136 16.30 -21.76 -28.96
C TYR A 136 15.18 -22.64 -28.42
N HIS A 137 14.54 -22.23 -27.33
CA HIS A 137 13.47 -22.98 -26.70
C HIS A 137 12.07 -22.71 -27.27
N GLN A 138 11.95 -21.76 -28.21
CA GLN A 138 10.67 -21.33 -28.79
C GLN A 138 9.65 -20.90 -27.72
N VAL A 139 10.13 -20.10 -26.76
CA VAL A 139 9.35 -19.59 -25.62
C VAL A 139 8.28 -18.63 -26.13
N MET A 140 7.05 -18.78 -25.63
CA MET A 140 5.94 -17.89 -25.99
C MET A 140 6.30 -16.40 -25.79
N PRO A 141 5.91 -15.50 -26.71
CA PRO A 141 6.23 -14.07 -26.60
C PRO A 141 5.67 -13.41 -25.35
N GLY A 142 4.56 -13.95 -24.84
CA GLY A 142 3.90 -13.46 -23.63
C GLY A 142 4.81 -13.44 -22.41
N TYR A 143 5.89 -14.24 -22.37
CA TYR A 143 6.86 -14.21 -21.28
C TYR A 143 7.56 -12.85 -21.14
N ILE A 144 7.72 -12.09 -22.24
CA ILE A 144 8.32 -10.76 -22.20
C ILE A 144 7.57 -9.87 -21.21
N ASP A 145 6.23 -9.84 -21.24
CA ASP A 145 5.44 -8.99 -20.32
C ASP A 145 5.73 -9.31 -18.84
N PHE A 146 6.07 -10.56 -18.53
CA PHE A 146 6.44 -10.96 -17.16
C PHE A 146 7.88 -10.60 -16.80
N LEU A 147 8.79 -10.51 -17.77
CA LEU A 147 10.16 -10.04 -17.58
C LEU A 147 10.23 -8.53 -17.33
N LEU A 148 9.35 -7.75 -17.96
CA LEU A 148 9.32 -6.29 -17.83
C LEU A 148 9.02 -5.79 -16.42
N VAL A 149 8.54 -6.67 -15.53
CA VAL A 149 8.28 -6.33 -14.12
C VAL A 149 9.59 -6.30 -13.30
N PHE A 150 10.69 -6.76 -13.86
CA PHE A 150 12.02 -6.77 -13.24
C PHE A 150 12.90 -5.63 -13.77
N GLY A 151 14.08 -5.47 -13.16
CA GLY A 151 15.05 -4.45 -13.52
C GLY A 151 15.16 -3.33 -12.48
N PHE A 152 15.95 -2.32 -12.81
CA PHE A 152 16.13 -1.13 -11.99
C PHE A 152 14.83 -0.34 -11.88
N GLN A 153 14.33 -0.18 -10.65
CA GLN A 153 13.09 0.54 -10.33
C GLN A 153 13.26 1.36 -9.06
N ASP A 154 12.84 2.63 -9.09
CA ASP A 154 12.82 3.53 -7.92
C ASP A 154 11.66 3.19 -6.95
N GLU A 155 10.51 2.81 -7.50
CA GLU A 155 9.37 2.28 -6.77
C GLU A 155 8.86 1.01 -7.48
N PRO A 156 8.44 -0.02 -6.74
CA PRO A 156 8.03 -1.30 -7.33
C PRO A 156 6.58 -1.23 -7.86
N ARG A 157 6.32 -0.28 -8.77
CA ARG A 157 4.97 0.03 -9.29
C ARG A 157 4.37 -1.10 -10.13
N ASP A 158 5.22 -1.91 -10.75
CA ASP A 158 4.77 -2.99 -11.64
C ASP A 158 4.48 -4.30 -10.92
N LEU A 159 4.68 -4.37 -9.59
CA LEU A 159 4.18 -5.48 -8.76
C LEU A 159 2.67 -5.71 -8.96
N ARG A 160 1.91 -4.70 -9.40
CA ARG A 160 0.46 -4.82 -9.66
C ARG A 160 0.13 -5.72 -10.83
N PHE A 161 1.07 -6.00 -11.73
CA PHE A 161 0.85 -6.90 -12.85
C PHE A 161 0.69 -8.35 -12.33
N SER A 162 -0.42 -8.99 -12.67
CA SER A 162 -0.62 -10.43 -12.48
C SER A 162 -1.20 -10.99 -13.77
N GLY A 163 -0.64 -12.09 -14.26
CA GLY A 163 -1.04 -12.66 -15.55
C GLY A 163 -0.91 -14.16 -15.59
N PHE A 164 -1.80 -14.79 -16.35
CA PHE A 164 -1.70 -16.18 -16.74
C PHE A 164 -1.85 -16.25 -18.27
N ARG A 165 -0.88 -16.87 -18.94
CA ARG A 165 -0.91 -17.14 -20.37
C ARG A 165 -0.73 -18.64 -20.57
N GLU A 166 -1.57 -19.23 -21.40
CA GLU A 166 -1.45 -20.61 -21.81
C GLU A 166 -1.35 -20.67 -23.33
N GLN A 167 -0.57 -21.64 -23.81
CA GLN A 167 -0.53 -22.03 -25.21
C GLN A 167 -0.62 -23.54 -25.26
N ASN A 168 -1.67 -24.07 -25.88
CA ASN A 168 -1.91 -25.50 -25.97
C ASN A 168 -1.78 -25.95 -27.43
N LEU A 169 -0.75 -26.74 -27.73
CA LEU A 169 -0.46 -27.29 -29.06
C LEU A 169 -0.68 -28.81 -29.10
N LEU A 170 -1.61 -29.31 -28.29
CA LEU A 170 -1.95 -30.74 -28.23
C LEU A 170 -2.95 -31.15 -29.32
N ASN A 171 -3.64 -30.20 -29.95
CA ASN A 171 -4.70 -30.45 -30.91
C ASN A 171 -4.18 -30.74 -32.31
N THR A 172 -4.67 -31.81 -32.93
CA THR A 172 -4.52 -32.09 -34.37
C THR A 172 -5.51 -31.21 -35.16
N PRO A 173 -5.12 -30.46 -36.21
CA PRO A 173 -3.86 -30.51 -36.96
C PRO A 173 -2.75 -29.54 -36.49
N ILE A 174 -3.02 -28.70 -35.48
CA ILE A 174 -2.09 -27.67 -34.98
C ILE A 174 -1.02 -28.32 -34.08
N ARG A 175 -0.07 -29.01 -34.69
CA ARG A 175 1.17 -29.40 -34.02
C ARG A 175 2.13 -28.20 -34.03
N GLY A 176 2.83 -27.98 -32.92
CA GLY A 176 4.07 -27.22 -32.98
C GLY A 176 5.04 -27.90 -33.94
N PRO A 177 6.07 -27.19 -34.43
CA PRO A 177 7.09 -27.80 -35.28
C PRO A 177 7.80 -28.92 -34.50
N ALA A 178 7.74 -30.14 -35.02
CA ALA A 178 8.57 -31.22 -34.52
C ALA A 178 10.04 -30.91 -34.83
N VAL A 179 10.90 -31.10 -33.84
CA VAL A 179 12.36 -31.00 -33.98
C VAL A 179 12.97 -32.27 -33.40
N GLU A 180 12.92 -33.35 -34.18
CA GLU A 180 13.30 -34.69 -33.75
C GLU A 180 14.74 -34.76 -33.24
N MET A 181 15.66 -34.01 -33.87
CA MET A 181 17.06 -33.95 -33.46
C MET A 181 17.24 -33.46 -32.01
N LEU A 182 16.37 -32.55 -31.55
CA LEU A 182 16.37 -32.05 -30.17
C LEU A 182 15.51 -32.90 -29.24
N GLY A 183 14.76 -33.87 -29.77
CA GLY A 183 13.79 -34.64 -29.01
C GLY A 183 12.49 -33.88 -28.71
N ARG A 184 12.04 -33.01 -29.64
CA ARG A 184 10.78 -32.27 -29.52
C ARG A 184 9.76 -32.83 -30.49
N SER A 185 8.62 -33.31 -29.99
CA SER A 185 7.54 -33.84 -30.83
C SER A 185 6.68 -32.74 -31.46
N GLY A 186 6.69 -31.55 -30.85
CA GLY A 186 5.82 -30.44 -31.22
C GLY A 186 4.42 -30.53 -30.59
N ARG A 187 4.09 -31.62 -29.88
CA ARG A 187 2.88 -31.74 -29.06
C ARG A 187 3.19 -31.36 -27.63
N GLN A 188 3.05 -30.07 -27.36
CA GLN A 188 3.38 -29.49 -26.07
C GLN A 188 2.34 -28.48 -25.61
N PHE A 189 2.36 -28.18 -24.33
CA PHE A 189 1.74 -26.98 -23.80
C PHE A 189 2.81 -26.08 -23.17
N GLN A 190 2.54 -24.79 -23.17
CA GLN A 190 3.34 -23.79 -22.49
C GLN A 190 2.44 -23.00 -21.54
N LEU A 191 2.93 -22.75 -20.33
CA LEU A 191 2.29 -21.93 -19.31
C LEU A 191 3.24 -20.78 -18.96
N CYS A 192 2.67 -19.62 -18.69
CA CYS A 192 3.42 -18.47 -18.23
C CYS A 192 2.59 -17.69 -17.23
N TYR A 193 3.14 -17.52 -16.03
CA TYR A 193 2.46 -16.84 -14.95
C TYR A 193 3.44 -16.23 -13.95
N ASN A 194 2.96 -15.36 -13.10
CA ASN A 194 3.74 -14.83 -12.00
C ASN A 194 3.06 -15.08 -10.65
N LEU A 195 3.89 -15.26 -9.64
CA LEU A 195 3.48 -15.47 -8.26
C LEU A 195 4.22 -14.51 -7.35
N LYS A 196 3.63 -14.21 -6.20
CA LYS A 196 4.15 -13.25 -5.24
C LYS A 196 4.14 -13.81 -3.82
N ALA A 197 5.16 -13.48 -3.06
CA ALA A 197 5.28 -13.90 -1.66
C ALA A 197 5.62 -12.69 -0.79
N ALA A 198 5.12 -12.69 0.45
CA ALA A 198 5.60 -11.76 1.45
C ALA A 198 6.86 -12.33 2.10
N ASN A 199 7.87 -11.52 2.35
CA ASN A 199 9.07 -11.95 3.07
C ASN A 199 9.47 -10.89 4.11
N CYS A 200 9.72 -11.33 5.34
CA CYS A 200 10.33 -10.50 6.37
C CYS A 200 11.85 -10.47 6.16
N ILE A 201 12.41 -9.28 5.93
CA ILE A 201 13.87 -9.10 5.74
C ILE A 201 14.56 -8.93 7.10
N SER A 202 13.85 -8.43 8.11
CA SER A 202 14.39 -8.20 9.44
C SER A 202 14.63 -9.49 10.22
N LEU A 203 15.64 -9.45 11.10
CA LEU A 203 15.92 -10.54 12.04
C LEU A 203 14.73 -10.81 12.96
N ALA A 204 14.52 -12.07 13.36
CA ALA A 204 13.38 -12.50 14.16
C ALA A 204 13.19 -11.71 15.47
N GLN A 205 14.29 -11.26 16.08
CA GLN A 205 14.31 -10.50 17.35
C GLN A 205 13.98 -9.00 17.19
N THR A 206 13.82 -8.52 15.96
CA THR A 206 13.51 -7.10 15.70
C THR A 206 12.12 -6.77 16.22
N LYS A 207 12.00 -5.65 16.94
CA LYS A 207 10.69 -5.14 17.38
C LYS A 207 9.76 -4.94 16.18
N VAL A 208 8.47 -5.19 16.39
CA VAL A 208 7.42 -5.12 15.35
C VAL A 208 7.48 -3.81 14.55
N GLU A 209 7.60 -2.68 15.25
CA GLU A 209 7.70 -1.33 14.67
C GLU A 209 8.89 -1.12 13.72
N HIS A 210 9.93 -1.93 13.85
CA HIS A 210 11.15 -1.87 13.03
C HIS A 210 11.28 -3.04 12.07
N LYS A 211 10.30 -3.95 12.01
CA LYS A 211 10.30 -5.04 11.04
C LYS A 211 10.07 -4.48 9.64
N VAL A 212 10.95 -4.88 8.72
CA VAL A 212 10.90 -4.52 7.30
C VAL A 212 10.41 -5.74 6.53
N TRP A 213 9.27 -5.55 5.88
CA TRP A 213 8.65 -6.53 5.01
C TRP A 213 8.79 -6.10 3.56
N SER A 214 8.97 -7.09 2.68
CA SER A 214 9.02 -6.88 1.24
C SER A 214 8.19 -7.94 0.53
N ILE A 215 7.42 -7.51 -0.47
CA ILE A 215 6.72 -8.42 -1.36
C ILE A 215 7.66 -8.75 -2.51
N ARG A 216 7.97 -10.03 -2.67
CA ARG A 216 8.81 -10.58 -3.73
C ARG A 216 7.93 -11.15 -4.83
N GLN A 217 8.45 -11.17 -6.06
CA GLN A 217 7.77 -11.72 -7.21
C GLN A 217 8.67 -12.70 -7.96
N ALA A 218 8.04 -13.67 -8.60
CA ALA A 218 8.67 -14.61 -9.52
C ALA A 218 7.82 -14.76 -10.78
N ALA A 219 8.46 -14.74 -11.94
CA ALA A 219 7.84 -15.05 -13.22
C ALA A 219 8.29 -16.43 -13.68
N ILE A 220 7.33 -17.29 -13.98
CA ILE A 220 7.55 -18.69 -14.28
C ILE A 220 7.01 -18.96 -15.67
N HIS A 221 7.89 -19.40 -16.55
CA HIS A 221 7.54 -20.02 -17.81
C HIS A 221 7.78 -21.53 -17.69
N HIS A 222 6.81 -22.31 -18.13
CA HIS A 222 6.87 -23.75 -18.14
C HIS A 222 6.44 -24.28 -19.50
N GLN A 223 7.14 -25.28 -20.00
CA GLN A 223 6.82 -25.98 -21.23
C GLN A 223 6.97 -27.48 -21.00
N PHE A 224 6.02 -28.26 -21.51
CA PHE A 224 6.01 -29.71 -21.38
C PHE A 224 5.59 -30.38 -22.68
N ASP A 225 6.43 -31.29 -23.18
CA ASP A 225 6.17 -32.11 -24.37
C ASP A 225 5.60 -33.47 -23.96
N ILE A 226 4.38 -33.76 -24.42
CA ILE A 226 3.62 -34.93 -23.97
C ILE A 226 4.16 -36.24 -24.55
N GLU A 227 4.74 -36.24 -25.75
CA GLU A 227 5.21 -37.49 -26.35
C GLU A 227 6.59 -37.86 -25.81
N THR A 228 7.45 -36.87 -25.57
CA THR A 228 8.83 -37.10 -25.14
C THR A 228 9.05 -36.99 -23.64
N GLY A 229 8.09 -36.42 -22.90
CA GLY A 229 8.19 -36.19 -21.46
C GLY A 229 9.24 -35.14 -21.10
N THR A 230 9.65 -34.29 -22.04
CA THR A 230 10.64 -33.24 -21.79
C THR A 230 9.98 -32.01 -21.17
N SER A 231 10.61 -31.46 -20.15
CA SER A 231 10.12 -30.29 -19.41
C SER A 231 11.16 -29.17 -19.37
N LEU A 232 10.69 -27.95 -19.60
CA LEU A 232 11.49 -26.74 -19.50
C LEU A 232 10.84 -25.79 -18.50
N TRP A 233 11.68 -25.23 -17.63
CA TRP A 233 11.31 -24.22 -16.66
C TRP A 233 12.23 -23.03 -16.82
N ILE A 234 11.66 -21.85 -17.05
CA ILE A 234 12.40 -20.59 -17.01
C ILE A 234 11.83 -19.77 -15.87
N VAL A 235 12.63 -19.57 -14.83
CA VAL A 235 12.21 -18.89 -13.61
C VAL A 235 12.98 -17.58 -13.48
N THR A 236 12.26 -16.48 -13.49
CA THR A 236 12.82 -15.15 -13.23
C THR A 236 12.47 -14.71 -11.81
N LYS A 237 13.46 -14.45 -10.96
CA LYS A 237 13.27 -13.96 -9.58
C LYS A 237 14.41 -13.06 -9.16
N GLY A 238 14.14 -12.07 -8.31
CA GLY A 238 15.17 -11.15 -7.81
C GLY A 238 16.24 -11.74 -6.89
N ASP A 239 16.21 -13.04 -6.58
CA ASP A 239 17.21 -13.76 -5.79
C ASP A 239 17.25 -15.26 -6.18
N LYS A 240 18.08 -16.05 -5.51
CA LYS A 240 18.25 -17.50 -5.76
C LYS A 240 17.35 -18.42 -4.90
N GLU A 241 16.44 -17.88 -4.10
CA GLU A 241 15.66 -18.64 -3.10
C GLU A 241 14.88 -19.81 -3.73
N ILE A 242 14.14 -19.56 -4.81
CA ILE A 242 13.35 -20.60 -5.49
C ILE A 242 14.25 -21.64 -6.17
N LYS A 243 15.38 -21.19 -6.73
CA LYS A 243 16.38 -22.07 -7.33
C LYS A 243 16.92 -23.04 -6.28
N ASP A 244 17.29 -22.52 -5.12
CA ASP A 244 17.90 -23.32 -4.06
C ASP A 244 16.88 -24.33 -3.49
N ARG A 245 15.60 -23.94 -3.33
CA ARG A 245 14.51 -24.88 -2.96
C ARG A 245 14.34 -26.03 -3.96
N ILE A 246 14.39 -25.76 -5.27
CA ILE A 246 14.30 -26.80 -6.31
C ILE A 246 15.54 -27.69 -6.31
N GLU A 247 16.72 -27.11 -6.09
CA GLU A 247 17.95 -27.89 -5.92
C GLU A 247 17.91 -28.81 -4.70
N ASP A 248 17.36 -28.36 -3.58
CA ASP A 248 17.23 -29.15 -2.35
C ASP A 248 16.24 -30.31 -2.53
N LEU A 249 15.12 -30.08 -3.22
CA LEU A 249 14.14 -31.12 -3.58
C LEU A 249 14.70 -32.19 -4.50
N ASN A 250 15.71 -31.88 -5.31
CA ASN A 250 16.38 -32.87 -6.15
C ASN A 250 17.71 -33.36 -5.54
N GLY A 251 18.13 -32.73 -4.45
CA GLY A 251 19.26 -33.11 -3.63
C GLY A 251 18.91 -34.28 -2.70
N PRO A 252 19.87 -34.73 -1.87
CA PRO A 252 19.75 -35.95 -1.05
C PRO A 252 18.54 -35.98 -0.09
N ILE A 253 17.98 -34.80 0.23
CA ILE A 253 16.84 -34.62 1.13
C ILE A 253 15.49 -34.91 0.44
N GLY A 254 15.42 -34.73 -0.88
CA GLY A 254 14.20 -34.96 -1.67
C GLY A 254 13.76 -36.42 -1.75
N GLN A 255 12.47 -36.65 -1.98
CA GLN A 255 11.92 -37.99 -2.08
C GLN A 255 12.47 -38.72 -3.31
N PRO A 256 12.61 -40.06 -3.28
CA PRO A 256 13.07 -40.82 -4.45
C PRO A 256 12.18 -40.64 -5.68
N GLU A 257 10.87 -40.51 -5.46
CA GLU A 257 9.84 -40.27 -6.49
C GLU A 257 10.09 -38.95 -7.23
N ASP A 258 10.61 -37.92 -6.54
CA ASP A 258 10.97 -36.63 -7.16
C ASP A 258 12.15 -36.72 -8.15
N ARG A 259 12.80 -37.89 -8.24
CA ARG A 259 13.95 -38.15 -9.13
C ARG A 259 13.65 -39.17 -10.22
N ASP A 260 12.43 -39.70 -10.29
CA ASP A 260 12.08 -40.67 -11.31
C ASP A 260 11.71 -39.94 -12.63
N PHE A 261 12.41 -40.31 -13.69
CA PHE A 261 12.16 -39.84 -15.06
C PHE A 261 12.08 -41.03 -16.03
N SER A 262 11.71 -42.20 -15.51
CA SER A 262 11.65 -43.46 -16.26
C SER A 262 10.60 -43.45 -17.37
N SER A 263 9.51 -42.70 -17.18
CA SER A 263 8.41 -42.59 -18.14
C SER A 263 7.95 -41.13 -18.34
N PRO A 264 7.35 -40.80 -19.50
CA PRO A 264 6.73 -39.50 -19.73
C PRO A 264 5.62 -39.14 -18.73
N GLU A 265 4.93 -40.15 -18.17
CA GLU A 265 3.93 -40.00 -17.11
C GLU A 265 4.57 -39.48 -15.82
N GLU A 266 5.70 -40.05 -15.45
CA GLU A 266 6.43 -39.64 -14.24
C GLU A 266 7.02 -38.23 -14.39
N CYS A 267 7.54 -37.91 -15.58
CA CYS A 267 7.93 -36.53 -15.90
C CYS A 267 6.77 -35.53 -15.75
N PHE A 268 5.54 -35.96 -16.08
CA PHE A 268 4.34 -35.16 -15.90
C PHE A 268 3.95 -35.02 -14.43
N ARG A 269 3.99 -36.10 -13.62
CA ARG A 269 3.78 -36.01 -12.16
C ARG A 269 4.76 -35.05 -11.51
N ARG A 270 6.03 -35.10 -11.90
CA ARG A 270 7.05 -34.16 -11.40
C ARG A 270 6.73 -32.71 -11.74
N THR A 271 6.15 -32.46 -12.89
CA THR A 271 5.70 -31.11 -13.29
C THR A 271 4.67 -30.55 -12.31
N LEU A 272 3.70 -31.37 -11.86
CA LEU A 272 2.73 -30.98 -10.83
C LEU A 272 3.42 -30.67 -9.49
N GLY A 273 4.41 -31.49 -9.11
CA GLY A 273 5.24 -31.27 -7.93
C GLY A 273 5.98 -29.93 -7.97
N VAL A 274 6.60 -29.58 -9.10
CA VAL A 274 7.30 -28.29 -9.26
C VAL A 274 6.32 -27.11 -9.19
N HIS A 275 5.15 -27.20 -9.83
CA HIS A 275 4.09 -26.20 -9.67
C HIS A 275 3.67 -26.03 -8.20
N MET A 276 3.55 -27.14 -7.46
CA MET A 276 3.20 -27.13 -6.04
C MET A 276 4.21 -26.35 -5.21
N VAL A 277 5.51 -26.51 -5.49
CA VAL A 277 6.58 -25.76 -4.81
C VAL A 277 6.43 -24.25 -5.02
N TYR A 278 6.16 -23.82 -6.26
CA TYR A 278 5.96 -22.41 -6.55
C TYR A 278 4.68 -21.85 -5.92
N CYS A 279 3.59 -22.63 -5.91
CA CYS A 279 2.33 -22.23 -5.27
C CYS A 279 2.48 -22.12 -3.75
N ASN A 280 3.18 -23.07 -3.11
CA ASN A 280 3.52 -23.00 -1.68
C ASN A 280 4.35 -21.75 -1.36
N TRP A 281 5.40 -21.49 -2.14
CA TRP A 281 6.20 -20.27 -1.96
C TRP A 281 5.33 -19.00 -2.02
N ALA A 282 4.33 -18.97 -2.90
CA ALA A 282 3.43 -17.82 -3.05
C ALA A 282 2.42 -17.64 -1.91
N THR A 283 2.17 -18.66 -1.09
CA THR A 283 1.24 -18.61 0.04
C THR A 283 1.94 -18.36 1.38
N GLU A 284 3.27 -18.49 1.42
CA GLU A 284 4.08 -18.29 2.61
C GLU A 284 4.00 -16.86 3.16
N ASP A 285 4.11 -16.77 4.49
CA ASP A 285 4.27 -15.55 5.30
C ASP A 285 3.21 -14.45 5.19
N TRP A 286 2.21 -14.56 4.31
CA TRP A 286 1.11 -13.59 4.20
C TRP A 286 0.37 -13.39 5.52
N ARG A 287 0.14 -14.47 6.28
CA ARG A 287 -0.48 -14.41 7.61
C ARG A 287 0.28 -13.49 8.56
N TRP A 288 1.61 -13.61 8.58
CA TRP A 288 2.50 -12.86 9.46
C TRP A 288 2.65 -11.41 9.00
N TYR A 289 2.70 -11.19 7.69
CA TYR A 289 2.70 -9.85 7.10
C TYR A 289 1.42 -9.08 7.45
N ILE A 290 0.25 -9.73 7.35
CA ILE A 290 -1.04 -9.13 7.72
C ILE A 290 -1.09 -8.83 9.21
N GLN A 291 -0.64 -9.76 10.05
CA GLN A 291 -0.56 -9.51 11.50
C GLN A 291 0.34 -8.31 11.82
N TRP A 292 1.48 -8.17 11.14
CA TRP A 292 2.33 -7.01 11.31
C TRP A 292 1.63 -5.70 10.90
N LEU A 293 0.87 -5.69 9.79
CA LEU A 293 0.07 -4.53 9.39
C LEU A 293 -0.98 -4.17 10.46
N GLU A 294 -1.66 -5.16 11.03
CA GLU A 294 -2.63 -4.97 12.12
C GLU A 294 -1.96 -4.32 13.35
N GLU A 295 -0.84 -4.88 13.81
CA GLU A 295 -0.13 -4.39 15.00
C GLU A 295 0.37 -2.94 14.80
N VAL A 296 0.93 -2.62 13.64
CA VAL A 296 1.43 -1.26 13.37
C VAL A 296 0.29 -0.25 13.24
N LEU A 297 -0.85 -0.63 12.65
CA LEU A 297 -2.04 0.22 12.61
C LEU A 297 -2.67 0.41 13.98
N ASP A 298 -2.76 -0.64 14.78
CA ASP A 298 -3.25 -0.58 16.15
C ASP A 298 -2.39 0.40 16.98
N HIS A 299 -1.06 0.29 16.91
CA HIS A 299 -0.15 1.24 17.58
C HIS A 299 -0.29 2.67 17.05
N GLY A 300 -0.40 2.87 15.74
CA GLY A 300 -0.56 4.20 15.13
C GLY A 300 -1.89 4.86 15.47
N THR A 301 -2.93 4.08 15.81
CA THR A 301 -4.30 4.56 16.03
C THR A 301 -4.81 4.39 17.46
N GLU A 302 -4.03 3.82 18.38
CA GLU A 302 -4.40 3.59 19.78
C GLU A 302 -4.96 4.86 20.45
N LYS A 303 -4.34 6.00 20.15
CA LYS A 303 -4.69 7.31 20.73
C LYS A 303 -6.09 7.79 20.35
N VAL A 304 -6.73 7.22 19.31
CA VAL A 304 -8.12 7.52 18.93
C VAL A 304 -9.08 7.13 20.06
N PHE A 305 -8.77 6.05 20.78
CA PHE A 305 -9.62 5.51 21.84
C PHE A 305 -9.26 6.05 23.23
N ALA A 306 -8.31 6.97 23.35
CA ALA A 306 -7.87 7.49 24.63
C ALA A 306 -9.04 8.20 25.35
N PRO A 307 -9.45 7.73 26.56
CA PRO A 307 -10.57 8.32 27.27
C PRO A 307 -10.28 9.78 27.63
N ARG A 308 -11.31 10.62 27.51
CA ARG A 308 -11.29 12.03 27.89
C ARG A 308 -11.05 12.14 29.40
N LYS A 309 -9.79 12.21 29.83
CA LYS A 309 -9.46 12.43 31.25
C LYS A 309 -9.95 13.84 31.63
N GLN A 310 -10.63 13.94 32.77
CA GLN A 310 -11.27 15.17 33.29
C GLN A 310 -10.36 16.41 33.39
N ASN A 311 -9.04 16.27 33.26
CA ASN A 311 -8.05 17.36 33.34
C ASN A 311 -6.96 17.33 32.24
N ARG A 312 -7.10 16.51 31.19
CA ARG A 312 -6.21 16.55 30.01
C ARG A 312 -7.07 16.67 28.75
N GLY A 313 -6.71 17.61 27.87
CA GLY A 313 -7.37 17.79 26.58
C GLY A 313 -7.39 16.49 25.75
N CYS A 314 -8.29 16.41 24.77
CA CYS A 314 -8.28 15.33 23.79
C CYS A 314 -6.92 15.28 23.08
N TYR A 315 -6.42 14.09 22.76
CA TYR A 315 -5.18 13.96 22.01
C TYR A 315 -5.39 14.51 20.59
N VAL A 316 -4.61 15.52 20.21
CA VAL A 316 -4.61 16.06 18.84
C VAL A 316 -3.66 15.21 18.02
N PHE A 317 -4.17 14.57 16.97
CA PHE A 317 -3.31 13.90 16.01
C PHE A 317 -2.49 14.91 15.21
N GLU A 318 -1.18 14.70 15.15
CA GLU A 318 -0.31 15.47 14.26
C GLU A 318 -0.51 15.06 12.79
N PRO A 319 -0.29 15.96 11.81
CA PRO A 319 -0.45 15.62 10.39
C PRO A 319 0.39 14.40 9.98
N ARG A 320 1.59 14.26 10.57
CA ARG A 320 2.49 13.13 10.31
C ARG A 320 1.89 11.80 10.74
N GLU A 321 1.21 11.75 11.88
CA GLU A 321 0.58 10.51 12.37
C GLU A 321 -0.55 10.05 11.45
N VAL A 322 -1.35 11.00 10.92
CA VAL A 322 -2.40 10.70 9.94
C VAL A 322 -1.80 10.24 8.60
N GLN A 323 -0.68 10.84 8.18
CA GLN A 323 0.06 10.44 6.98
C GLN A 323 0.71 9.06 7.13
N GLU A 324 1.21 8.71 8.30
CA GLU A 324 1.74 7.39 8.60
C GLU A 324 0.66 6.32 8.45
N VAL A 325 -0.53 6.53 9.04
CA VAL A 325 -1.68 5.63 8.86
C VAL A 325 -2.07 5.50 7.38
N GLN A 326 -2.09 6.60 6.62
CA GLN A 326 -2.31 6.57 5.16
C GLN A 326 -1.27 5.69 4.44
N SER A 327 0.02 5.79 4.81
CA SER A 327 1.07 5.00 4.17
C SER A 327 0.89 3.49 4.40
N TYR A 328 0.37 3.10 5.56
CA TYR A 328 0.04 1.69 5.84
C TYR A 328 -1.23 1.25 5.12
N GLU A 329 -2.24 2.13 4.99
CA GLU A 329 -3.44 1.88 4.18
C GLU A 329 -3.08 1.60 2.71
N GLU A 330 -2.12 2.33 2.14
CA GLU A 330 -1.61 2.06 0.80
C GLU A 330 -0.93 0.67 0.71
N LYS A 331 -0.13 0.29 1.72
CA LYS A 331 0.48 -1.06 1.80
C LYS A 331 -0.57 -2.16 1.91
N ILE A 332 -1.66 -1.92 2.64
CA ILE A 332 -2.80 -2.84 2.74
C ILE A 332 -3.45 -3.05 1.37
N HIS A 333 -3.72 -1.97 0.64
CA HIS A 333 -4.30 -2.07 -0.70
C HIS A 333 -3.40 -2.79 -1.69
N ILE A 334 -2.09 -2.52 -1.65
CA ILE A 334 -1.11 -3.27 -2.44
C ILE A 334 -1.19 -4.76 -2.12
N ALA A 335 -1.22 -5.12 -0.84
CA ALA A 335 -1.29 -6.52 -0.41
C ALA A 335 -2.56 -7.23 -0.88
N ILE A 336 -3.73 -6.56 -0.81
CA ILE A 336 -5.00 -7.07 -1.37
C ILE A 336 -4.82 -7.40 -2.85
N MET A 337 -4.28 -6.47 -3.65
CA MET A 337 -4.06 -6.69 -5.07
C MET A 337 -3.15 -7.89 -5.35
N MET A 338 -2.13 -8.12 -4.52
CA MET A 338 -1.21 -9.25 -4.69
C MET A 338 -1.86 -10.59 -4.33
N LEU A 339 -2.61 -10.65 -3.23
CA LEU A 339 -3.36 -11.82 -2.81
C LEU A 339 -4.40 -12.22 -3.87
N ASP A 340 -5.18 -11.25 -4.35
CA ASP A 340 -6.15 -11.47 -5.43
C ASP A 340 -5.47 -11.94 -6.72
N GLY A 341 -4.30 -11.35 -7.04
CA GLY A 341 -3.45 -11.80 -8.12
C GLY A 341 -3.11 -13.28 -8.01
N ASN A 342 -2.52 -13.70 -6.88
CA ASN A 342 -2.15 -15.09 -6.61
C ASN A 342 -3.37 -16.03 -6.69
N ILE A 343 -4.48 -15.66 -6.03
CA ILE A 343 -5.74 -16.44 -6.07
C ILE A 343 -6.17 -16.70 -7.52
N ASN A 344 -6.14 -15.67 -8.38
CA ASN A 344 -6.53 -15.80 -9.78
C ASN A 344 -5.58 -16.68 -10.58
N ILE A 345 -4.27 -16.66 -10.28
CA ILE A 345 -3.29 -17.55 -10.91
C ILE A 345 -3.52 -19.00 -10.49
N LEU A 346 -3.71 -19.26 -9.19
CA LEU A 346 -3.98 -20.61 -8.68
C LEU A 346 -5.30 -21.16 -9.26
N ARG A 347 -6.34 -20.32 -9.37
CA ARG A 347 -7.59 -20.69 -10.06
C ARG A 347 -7.37 -21.00 -11.54
N SER A 348 -6.51 -20.24 -12.22
CA SER A 348 -6.17 -20.48 -13.63
C SER A 348 -5.40 -21.79 -13.82
N LEU A 349 -4.43 -22.09 -12.95
CA LEU A 349 -3.74 -23.38 -12.92
C LEU A 349 -4.70 -24.54 -12.69
N LYS A 350 -5.56 -24.44 -11.66
CA LYS A 350 -6.60 -25.44 -11.39
C LYS A 350 -7.51 -25.67 -12.61
N ARG A 351 -7.96 -24.59 -13.26
CA ARG A 351 -8.79 -24.67 -14.47
C ARG A 351 -8.04 -25.34 -15.62
N PHE A 352 -6.79 -24.96 -15.86
CA PHE A 352 -5.98 -25.53 -16.94
C PHE A 352 -5.82 -27.05 -16.80
N TYR A 353 -5.38 -27.52 -15.64
CA TYR A 353 -5.20 -28.96 -15.39
C TYR A 353 -6.53 -29.72 -15.35
N GLY A 354 -7.60 -29.12 -14.83
CA GLY A 354 -8.94 -29.69 -14.94
C GLY A 354 -9.42 -29.85 -16.39
N HIS A 355 -9.16 -28.86 -17.25
CA HIS A 355 -9.47 -28.95 -18.69
C HIS A 355 -8.57 -29.96 -19.43
N LEU A 356 -7.31 -30.10 -19.00
CA LEU A 356 -6.38 -31.06 -19.59
C LEU A 356 -6.90 -32.49 -19.48
N MET A 357 -7.52 -32.86 -18.35
CA MET A 357 -8.14 -34.17 -18.14
C MET A 357 -9.32 -34.46 -19.09
N VAL A 358 -10.10 -33.43 -19.40
CA VAL A 358 -11.24 -33.56 -20.32
C VAL A 358 -10.78 -33.62 -21.78
N SER A 359 -9.63 -33.01 -22.10
CA SER A 359 -9.09 -32.94 -23.46
C SER A 359 -8.87 -34.32 -24.08
N LYS A 360 -9.42 -34.58 -25.27
CA LYS A 360 -9.27 -35.87 -25.98
C LYS A 360 -7.81 -36.22 -26.29
N ASN A 361 -6.94 -35.23 -26.37
CA ASN A 361 -5.56 -35.38 -26.83
C ASN A 361 -4.55 -35.57 -25.70
N PHE A 362 -5.01 -35.62 -24.44
CA PHE A 362 -4.19 -35.97 -23.29
C PHE A 362 -4.18 -37.50 -23.10
N PRO A 363 -3.01 -38.16 -23.14
CA PRO A 363 -2.93 -39.62 -23.14
C PRO A 363 -3.14 -40.26 -21.75
N TRP A 364 -2.68 -39.62 -20.67
CA TRP A 364 -2.57 -40.25 -19.35
C TRP A 364 -3.76 -39.98 -18.43
N LYS A 365 -4.97 -40.09 -18.97
CA LYS A 365 -6.19 -39.77 -18.24
C LYS A 365 -6.49 -40.76 -17.12
N SER A 366 -6.13 -42.03 -17.28
CA SER A 366 -6.33 -43.05 -16.25
C SER A 366 -5.23 -43.00 -15.20
N GLU A 367 -3.99 -42.81 -15.67
CA GLU A 367 -2.77 -43.00 -14.89
C GLU A 367 -2.43 -41.79 -14.02
N CYS A 368 -2.78 -40.58 -14.45
CA CYS A 368 -2.51 -39.33 -13.73
C CYS A 368 -3.77 -38.67 -13.16
N SER A 369 -4.92 -39.35 -13.16
CA SER A 369 -6.19 -38.78 -12.69
C SER A 369 -6.11 -38.39 -11.21
N ASP A 370 -5.63 -39.31 -10.38
CA ASP A 370 -5.54 -39.12 -8.94
C ASP A 370 -4.51 -38.04 -8.60
N ASP A 371 -3.38 -38.00 -9.31
CA ASP A 371 -2.34 -36.99 -9.14
C ASP A 371 -2.85 -35.57 -9.47
N ILE A 372 -3.59 -35.43 -10.57
CA ILE A 372 -4.19 -34.14 -10.95
C ILE A 372 -5.27 -33.75 -9.96
N MET A 373 -6.10 -34.70 -9.50
CA MET A 373 -7.12 -34.44 -8.50
C MET A 373 -6.48 -33.95 -7.20
N GLU A 374 -5.49 -34.65 -6.67
CA GLU A 374 -4.73 -34.26 -5.49
C GLU A 374 -4.08 -32.88 -5.66
N PHE A 375 -3.46 -32.61 -6.81
CA PHE A 375 -2.91 -31.30 -7.12
C PHE A 375 -3.98 -30.20 -7.09
N THR A 376 -5.14 -30.42 -7.72
CA THR A 376 -6.23 -29.44 -7.74
C THR A 376 -6.89 -29.24 -6.37
N ASP A 377 -6.94 -30.28 -5.53
CA ASP A 377 -7.45 -30.20 -4.17
C ASP A 377 -6.49 -29.40 -3.29
N LYS A 378 -5.18 -29.66 -3.38
CA LYS A 378 -4.15 -28.85 -2.70
C LYS A 378 -4.22 -27.37 -3.12
N LEU A 379 -4.37 -27.08 -4.41
CA LEU A 379 -4.59 -25.71 -4.88
C LEU A 379 -5.87 -25.09 -4.30
N SER A 380 -6.92 -25.88 -4.11
CA SER A 380 -8.19 -25.40 -3.54
C SER A 380 -8.03 -24.98 -2.07
N VAL A 381 -7.26 -25.75 -1.29
CA VAL A 381 -6.91 -25.38 0.09
C VAL A 381 -6.10 -24.08 0.12
N MET A 382 -5.09 -23.95 -0.74
CA MET A 382 -4.30 -22.71 -0.82
C MET A 382 -5.13 -21.50 -1.22
N ILE A 383 -6.04 -21.66 -2.20
CA ILE A 383 -6.98 -20.60 -2.61
C ILE A 383 -7.85 -20.18 -1.42
N TYR A 384 -8.39 -21.15 -0.68
CA TYR A 384 -9.21 -20.87 0.51
C TYR A 384 -8.42 -20.09 1.57
N ASP A 385 -7.18 -20.49 1.85
CA ASP A 385 -6.33 -19.81 2.82
C ASP A 385 -6.02 -18.37 2.40
N LEU A 386 -5.71 -18.14 1.13
CA LEU A 386 -5.50 -16.79 0.59
C LEU A 386 -6.78 -15.95 0.63
N GLU A 387 -7.95 -16.51 0.30
CA GLU A 387 -9.25 -15.83 0.39
C GLU A 387 -9.59 -15.42 1.83
N MET A 388 -9.26 -16.27 2.79
CA MET A 388 -9.40 -16.00 4.21
C MET A 388 -8.46 -14.86 4.65
N GLN A 389 -7.20 -14.84 4.17
CA GLN A 389 -6.31 -13.69 4.38
C GLN A 389 -6.83 -12.42 3.70
N THR A 390 -7.35 -12.49 2.47
CA THR A 390 -8.00 -11.37 1.76
C THR A 390 -9.20 -10.82 2.55
N SER A 391 -9.99 -11.68 3.17
CA SER A 391 -11.12 -11.27 4.01
C SER A 391 -10.67 -10.52 5.26
N ARG A 392 -9.62 -11.03 5.92
CA ARG A 392 -9.00 -10.42 7.11
C ARG A 392 -8.43 -9.04 6.81
N ILE A 393 -7.69 -8.90 5.72
CA ILE A 393 -7.10 -7.61 5.33
C ILE A 393 -8.16 -6.60 4.86
N ASN A 394 -9.26 -7.04 4.24
CA ASN A 394 -10.39 -6.16 3.90
C ASN A 394 -11.11 -5.62 5.14
N LEU A 395 -11.19 -6.41 6.22
CA LEU A 395 -11.67 -5.90 7.50
C LEU A 395 -10.72 -4.82 8.06
N LEU A 396 -9.41 -5.05 7.94
CA LEU A 396 -8.40 -4.08 8.38
C LEU A 396 -8.50 -2.75 7.62
N VAL A 397 -8.80 -2.75 6.31
CA VAL A 397 -9.08 -1.52 5.53
C VAL A 397 -10.21 -0.72 6.18
N LYS A 398 -11.34 -1.36 6.50
CA LYS A 398 -12.50 -0.69 7.11
C LYS A 398 -12.14 -0.09 8.46
N ILE A 399 -11.49 -0.87 9.31
CA ILE A 399 -11.05 -0.42 10.64
C ILE A 399 -10.06 0.75 10.52
N SER A 400 -9.08 0.66 9.63
CA SER A 400 -8.10 1.73 9.40
C SER A 400 -8.78 3.01 8.91
N GLY A 401 -9.69 2.89 7.94
CA GLY A 401 -10.47 4.02 7.41
C GLY A 401 -11.30 4.73 8.48
N ASP A 402 -12.04 3.96 9.29
CA ASP A 402 -12.85 4.50 10.38
C ASP A 402 -12.00 5.21 11.44
N ARG A 403 -10.90 4.59 11.87
CA ARG A 403 -10.00 5.17 12.88
C ARG A 403 -9.32 6.45 12.37
N LYS A 404 -8.91 6.48 11.10
CA LYS A 404 -8.34 7.66 10.46
C LYS A 404 -9.38 8.79 10.30
N ALA A 405 -10.62 8.46 9.96
CA ALA A 405 -11.72 9.42 9.93
C ALA A 405 -11.95 10.04 11.32
N LEU A 406 -11.96 9.23 12.38
CA LEU A 406 -12.05 9.71 13.76
C LEU A 406 -10.85 10.59 14.16
N ALA A 407 -9.62 10.19 13.81
CA ALA A 407 -8.42 10.97 14.07
C ALA A 407 -8.47 12.36 13.40
N SER A 408 -8.86 12.40 12.12
CA SER A 408 -9.01 13.63 11.35
C SER A 408 -10.13 14.53 11.89
N THR A 409 -11.27 13.95 12.27
CA THR A 409 -12.41 14.68 12.84
C THR A 409 -12.08 15.26 14.21
N SER A 410 -11.40 14.49 15.07
CA SER A 410 -10.93 14.96 16.38
C SER A 410 -10.04 16.19 16.23
N ARG A 411 -9.09 16.15 15.27
CA ARG A 411 -8.21 17.28 14.97
C ARG A 411 -9.00 18.52 14.54
N VAL A 412 -9.96 18.38 13.62
CA VAL A 412 -10.79 19.51 13.16
C VAL A 412 -11.61 20.10 14.31
N MET A 413 -12.24 19.24 15.12
CA MET A 413 -13.06 19.68 16.25
C MET A 413 -12.22 20.45 17.29
N GLN A 414 -11.00 20.00 17.58
CA GLN A 414 -10.10 20.71 18.47
C GLN A 414 -9.59 22.03 17.90
N HIS A 415 -9.33 22.10 16.59
CA HIS A 415 -8.96 23.36 15.96
C HIS A 415 -10.09 24.40 16.08
N ILE A 416 -11.33 23.98 15.83
CA ILE A 416 -12.53 24.82 16.01
C ILE A 416 -12.69 25.23 17.49
N GLN A 417 -12.49 24.30 18.43
CA GLN A 417 -12.56 24.61 19.86
C GLN A 417 -11.45 25.59 20.28
N ALA A 418 -10.21 25.39 19.85
CA ALA A 418 -9.10 26.28 20.15
C ALA A 418 -9.35 27.70 19.64
N GLN A 419 -9.84 27.83 18.40
CA GLN A 419 -10.26 29.13 17.87
C GLN A 419 -11.44 29.74 18.63
N GLY A 420 -12.41 28.91 19.03
CA GLY A 420 -13.54 29.33 19.84
C GLY A 420 -13.10 29.84 21.22
N THR A 421 -12.20 29.13 21.89
CA THR A 421 -11.63 29.49 23.19
C THR A 421 -10.79 30.75 23.08
N GLU A 422 -9.93 30.90 22.06
CA GLU A 422 -9.14 32.11 21.85
C GLU A 422 -10.04 33.34 21.62
N LYS A 423 -11.08 33.21 20.78
CA LYS A 423 -12.06 34.29 20.59
C LYS A 423 -12.83 34.59 21.87
N MET A 424 -13.19 33.57 22.64
CA MET A 424 -13.88 33.72 23.92
C MET A 424 -12.99 34.37 24.98
N GLU A 425 -11.71 34.05 25.02
CA GLU A 425 -10.73 34.64 25.93
C GLU A 425 -10.57 36.13 25.63
N ARG A 426 -10.33 36.49 24.36
CA ARG A 426 -10.28 37.90 23.92
C ARG A 426 -11.59 38.65 24.22
N MET A 427 -12.74 38.00 24.01
CA MET A 427 -14.04 38.59 24.33
C MET A 427 -14.23 38.78 25.84
N THR A 428 -13.80 37.81 26.65
CA THR A 428 -13.91 37.84 28.11
C THR A 428 -13.00 38.92 28.69
N GLU A 429 -11.77 39.06 28.19
CA GLU A 429 -10.85 40.13 28.56
C GLU A 429 -11.44 41.50 28.22
N SER A 430 -11.94 41.67 26.99
CA SER A 430 -12.61 42.91 26.59
C SER A 430 -13.85 43.21 27.43
N THR A 431 -14.63 42.20 27.79
CA THR A 431 -15.84 42.35 28.61
C THR A 431 -15.49 42.67 30.06
N HIS A 432 -14.41 42.07 30.59
CA HIS A 432 -13.88 42.40 31.90
C HIS A 432 -13.42 43.85 31.96
N ASN A 433 -12.66 44.29 30.96
CA ASN A 433 -12.22 45.67 30.82
C ASN A 433 -13.42 46.63 30.67
N LEU A 434 -14.42 46.27 29.85
CA LEU A 434 -15.66 47.03 29.72
C LEU A 434 -16.42 47.12 31.05
N GLY A 435 -16.46 46.04 31.83
CA GLY A 435 -17.04 46.01 33.17
C GLY A 435 -16.34 46.97 34.14
N ILE A 436 -15.00 47.04 34.10
CA ILE A 436 -14.21 47.99 34.89
C ILE A 436 -14.51 49.44 34.46
N MET A 437 -14.56 49.71 33.15
CA MET A 437 -14.88 51.04 32.64
C MET A 437 -16.30 51.46 33.02
N ALA A 438 -17.29 50.58 32.86
CA ALA A 438 -18.66 50.82 33.28
C ALA A 438 -18.78 51.06 34.80
N GLN A 439 -17.99 50.36 35.61
CA GLN A 439 -17.92 50.62 37.05
C GLN A 439 -17.39 52.03 37.34
N LYS A 440 -16.33 52.48 36.65
CA LYS A 440 -15.78 53.83 36.81
C LYS A 440 -16.78 54.90 36.37
N GLU A 441 -17.45 54.70 35.23
CA GLU A 441 -18.51 55.61 34.77
C GLU A 441 -19.66 55.71 35.79
N ALA A 442 -20.10 54.57 36.35
CA ALA A 442 -21.14 54.55 37.38
C ALA A 442 -20.71 55.29 38.67
N ILE A 443 -19.43 55.23 39.05
CA ILE A 443 -18.89 55.98 40.19
C ILE A 443 -18.86 57.49 39.88
N ALA A 444 -18.39 57.89 38.70
CA ALA A 444 -18.34 59.29 38.29
C ALA A 444 -19.75 59.92 38.26
N VAL A 445 -20.74 59.23 37.69
CA VAL A 445 -22.14 59.67 37.70
C VAL A 445 -22.65 59.83 39.12
N ARG A 446 -22.36 58.88 40.03
CA ARG A 446 -22.75 59.01 41.45
C ARG A 446 -22.14 60.25 42.10
N ILE A 447 -20.86 60.55 41.85
CA ILE A 447 -20.20 61.75 42.39
C ILE A 447 -20.91 63.01 41.89
N ILE A 448 -21.17 63.12 40.59
CA ILE A 448 -21.88 64.28 40.00
C ILE A 448 -23.25 64.44 40.65
N THR A 449 -24.02 63.34 40.81
CA THR A 449 -25.35 63.40 41.45
C THR A 449 -25.30 63.83 42.91
N VAL A 450 -24.26 63.44 43.67
CA VAL A 450 -24.10 63.88 45.06
C VAL A 450 -23.79 65.38 45.11
N VAL A 451 -22.90 65.85 44.24
CA VAL A 451 -22.56 67.27 44.14
C VAL A 451 -23.79 68.09 43.76
N THR A 452 -24.56 67.69 42.73
CA THR A 452 -25.75 68.43 42.31
C THR A 452 -26.82 68.48 43.40
N VAL A 453 -27.05 67.40 44.15
CA VAL A 453 -28.02 67.36 45.26
C VAL A 453 -27.63 68.32 46.39
N ILE A 454 -26.34 68.54 46.65
CA ILE A 454 -25.86 69.50 47.66
C ILE A 454 -26.07 70.94 47.20
N PHE A 455 -25.83 71.23 45.92
CA PHE A 455 -25.92 72.60 45.39
C PHE A 455 -27.37 73.03 45.07
N LEU A 456 -28.26 72.10 44.70
CA LEU A 456 -29.64 72.39 44.28
C LEU A 456 -30.41 73.30 45.26
N PRO A 457 -30.39 73.07 46.60
CA PRO A 457 -31.14 73.88 47.54
C PRO A 457 -30.56 75.30 47.65
N ALA A 458 -29.24 75.42 47.67
CA ALA A 458 -28.56 76.71 47.73
C ALA A 458 -28.84 77.52 46.45
N THR A 459 -28.75 76.90 45.27
CA THR A 459 -29.05 77.56 44.01
C THR A 459 -30.52 77.99 43.92
N PHE A 460 -31.47 77.12 44.32
CA PHE A 460 -32.90 77.47 44.32
C PHE A 460 -33.20 78.65 45.24
N VAL A 461 -32.68 78.65 46.47
CA VAL A 461 -32.89 79.74 47.43
C VAL A 461 -32.20 81.02 46.95
N SER A 462 -30.99 80.94 46.40
CA SER A 462 -30.32 82.10 45.80
C SER A 462 -31.10 82.70 44.63
N THR A 463 -31.60 81.87 43.71
CA THR A 463 -32.44 82.35 42.60
C THR A 463 -33.74 82.96 43.10
N PHE A 464 -34.41 82.32 44.08
CA PHE A 464 -35.65 82.83 44.67
C PHE A 464 -35.45 84.20 45.33
N PHE A 465 -34.37 84.37 46.10
CA PHE A 465 -34.01 85.65 46.73
C PHE A 465 -33.51 86.69 45.71
N SER A 466 -33.10 86.27 44.51
CA SER A 466 -32.75 87.17 43.39
C SER A 466 -33.95 87.66 42.59
N THR A 467 -35.16 87.13 42.84
CA THR A 467 -36.39 87.61 42.20
C THR A 467 -36.97 88.81 42.96
N ASP A 468 -37.71 89.68 42.25
CA ASP A 468 -38.38 90.88 42.80
C ASP A 468 -39.47 90.60 43.86
N VAL A 469 -39.65 89.33 44.26
CA VAL A 469 -40.58 88.90 45.31
C VAL A 469 -40.13 89.40 46.69
N ILE A 470 -38.82 89.57 46.91
CA ILE A 470 -38.28 90.06 48.19
C ILE A 470 -37.63 91.44 47.97
N LYS A 471 -38.34 92.51 48.32
CA LYS A 471 -37.85 93.89 48.20
C LYS A 471 -37.16 94.34 49.48
N TYR A 472 -35.86 94.56 49.42
CA TYR A 472 -35.10 95.17 50.51
C TYR A 472 -35.10 96.69 50.33
N GLN A 473 -35.77 97.41 51.25
CA GLN A 473 -35.72 98.88 51.28
C GLN A 473 -34.37 99.33 51.84
N ASN A 474 -33.41 99.54 50.93
CA ASN A 474 -32.37 100.58 50.91
C ASN A 474 -31.26 100.15 49.94
N GLY A 475 -31.01 100.98 48.92
CA GLY A 475 -30.08 100.71 47.83
C GLY A 475 -28.61 100.79 48.24
N GLY A 476 -28.12 99.77 48.93
CA GLY A 476 -26.70 99.55 49.17
C GLY A 476 -26.29 98.15 48.70
N ASP A 477 -25.11 98.04 48.11
CA ASP A 477 -24.60 96.84 47.44
C ASP A 477 -24.42 95.60 48.35
N PHE A 478 -24.69 95.70 49.66
CA PHE A 478 -24.64 94.57 50.60
C PHE A 478 -25.60 94.75 51.79
N SER A 479 -26.47 93.77 52.05
CA SER A 479 -27.38 93.74 53.21
C SER A 479 -27.16 92.50 54.07
N MET A 480 -26.70 92.71 55.30
CA MET A 480 -26.45 91.64 56.28
C MET A 480 -27.75 90.91 56.69
N HIS A 481 -28.88 91.60 56.66
CA HIS A 481 -30.19 91.01 56.94
C HIS A 481 -30.64 90.05 55.83
N ALA A 482 -30.35 90.37 54.57
CA ALA A 482 -30.63 89.48 53.43
C ALA A 482 -29.78 88.21 53.49
N LEU A 483 -28.51 88.32 53.88
CA LEU A 483 -27.60 87.18 54.06
C LEU A 483 -28.06 86.24 55.19
N LEU A 484 -28.47 86.80 56.34
CA LEU A 484 -29.01 86.03 57.46
C LEU A 484 -30.33 85.33 57.11
N GLY A 485 -31.23 86.00 56.38
CA GLY A 485 -32.47 85.41 55.88
C GLY A 485 -32.22 84.27 54.87
N TRP A 486 -31.26 84.47 53.96
CA TRP A 486 -30.84 83.44 53.01
C TRP A 486 -30.26 82.22 53.72
N LEU A 487 -29.37 82.41 54.72
CA LEU A 487 -28.81 81.30 55.53
C LEU A 487 -29.88 80.55 56.32
N ALA A 488 -30.83 81.28 56.93
CA ALA A 488 -31.90 80.70 57.74
C ALA A 488 -32.85 79.79 56.93
N VAL A 489 -33.03 80.04 55.63
CA VAL A 489 -33.84 79.20 54.74
C VAL A 489 -33.00 78.10 54.07
N THR A 490 -31.76 78.41 53.67
CA THR A 490 -30.89 77.47 52.95
C THR A 490 -30.44 76.31 53.83
N ILE A 491 -30.06 76.56 55.09
CA ILE A 491 -29.56 75.51 55.98
C ILE A 491 -30.62 74.42 56.26
N PRO A 492 -31.86 74.74 56.68
CA PRO A 492 -32.89 73.71 56.87
C PRO A 492 -33.23 72.96 55.58
N LEU A 493 -33.28 73.65 54.43
CA LEU A 493 -33.60 73.03 53.16
C LEU A 493 -32.49 72.07 52.70
N THR A 494 -31.22 72.40 52.92
CA THR A 494 -30.10 71.48 52.67
C THR A 494 -30.13 70.26 53.60
N ILE A 495 -30.50 70.42 54.88
CA ILE A 495 -30.64 69.30 55.82
C ILE A 495 -31.78 68.36 55.39
N VAL A 496 -32.93 68.90 54.99
CA VAL A 496 -34.08 68.10 54.52
C VAL A 496 -33.75 67.36 53.23
N THR A 497 -33.10 68.01 52.27
CA THR A 497 -32.72 67.39 50.99
C THR A 497 -31.66 66.31 51.16
N LEU A 498 -30.66 66.53 52.02
CA LEU A 498 -29.67 65.50 52.39
C LEU A 498 -30.32 64.34 53.16
N GLY A 499 -31.23 64.62 54.09
CA GLY A 499 -31.96 63.62 54.86
C GLY A 499 -32.84 62.72 53.98
N LEU A 500 -33.58 63.31 53.04
CA LEU A 500 -34.37 62.57 52.06
C LEU A 500 -33.47 61.75 51.14
N CYS A 501 -32.36 62.33 50.65
CA CYS A 501 -31.40 61.62 49.80
C CYS A 501 -30.79 60.40 50.52
N TYR A 502 -30.35 60.58 51.76
CA TYR A 502 -29.82 59.49 52.60
C TYR A 502 -30.86 58.38 52.82
N PHE A 503 -32.11 58.77 53.11
CA PHE A 503 -33.21 57.82 53.27
C PHE A 503 -33.48 57.01 51.99
N PHE A 504 -33.58 57.67 50.83
CA PHE A 504 -33.75 56.99 49.54
C PHE A 504 -32.56 56.11 49.17
N PHE A 505 -31.33 56.57 49.45
CA PHE A 505 -30.11 55.81 49.23
C PHE A 505 -30.08 54.53 50.08
N GLN A 506 -30.37 54.64 51.38
CA GLN A 506 -30.39 53.49 52.29
C GLN A 506 -31.50 52.49 51.93
N ARG A 507 -32.67 52.97 51.51
CA ARG A 507 -33.78 52.12 51.02
C ARG A 507 -33.41 51.39 49.71
N SER A 508 -32.72 52.06 48.79
CA SER A 508 -32.24 51.46 47.54
C SER A 508 -31.19 50.36 47.78
N THR A 509 -30.24 50.61 48.69
CA THR A 509 -29.20 49.64 49.05
C THR A 509 -29.79 48.39 49.73
N ARG A 510 -30.77 48.56 50.63
CA ARG A 510 -31.49 47.43 51.24
C ARG A 510 -32.29 46.60 50.23
N ARG A 511 -32.91 47.23 49.22
CA ARG A 511 -33.62 46.51 48.14
C ARG A 511 -32.69 45.68 47.26
N LYS A 512 -31.49 46.18 46.95
CA LYS A 512 -30.49 45.43 46.16
C LYS A 512 -29.95 44.20 46.91
N LEU A 513 -29.75 44.31 48.23
CA LEU A 513 -29.36 43.19 49.07
C LEU A 513 -30.45 42.11 49.17
N GLY A 514 -31.72 42.52 49.24
CA GLY A 514 -32.87 41.59 49.25
C GLY A 514 -33.05 40.83 47.92
N LEU A 515 -32.80 41.50 46.78
CA LEU A 515 -32.83 40.85 45.46
C LEU A 515 -31.68 39.86 45.26
N LEU A 516 -30.46 40.16 45.74
CA LEU A 516 -29.34 39.21 45.70
C LEU A 516 -29.59 37.98 46.59
N GLY A 517 -30.28 38.15 47.72
CA GLY A 517 -30.67 37.06 48.61
C GLY A 517 -31.67 36.08 47.98
N GLN A 518 -32.60 36.56 47.13
CA GLN A 518 -33.56 35.70 46.43
C GLN A 518 -32.94 34.88 45.29
N PHE A 519 -31.86 35.36 44.67
CA PHE A 519 -31.12 34.59 43.64
C PHE A 519 -30.18 33.53 44.24
N LEU A 520 -29.81 33.65 45.51
CA LEU A 520 -28.92 32.71 46.22
C LEU A 520 -29.65 31.66 47.06
N THR A 521 -30.99 31.73 47.17
CA THR A 521 -31.78 30.64 47.76
C THR A 521 -32.05 29.56 46.71
N PRO A 522 -31.54 28.33 46.85
CA PRO A 522 -31.82 27.27 45.91
C PRO A 522 -33.32 26.93 45.97
N ARG A 523 -34.02 27.03 44.83
CA ARG A 523 -35.32 26.38 44.65
C ARG A 523 -35.10 24.88 44.81
N SER A 524 -35.50 24.32 45.95
CA SER A 524 -35.56 22.86 46.12
C SER A 524 -36.65 22.32 45.19
N HIS A 525 -36.27 21.87 44.01
CA HIS A 525 -37.12 21.02 43.19
C HIS A 525 -37.18 19.66 43.91
N LYS A 526 -38.35 19.33 44.48
CA LYS A 526 -38.68 17.95 44.84
C LYS A 526 -38.82 17.17 43.54
N GLU A 527 -37.93 16.21 43.32
CA GLU A 527 -38.15 15.12 42.38
C GLU A 527 -39.33 14.28 42.89
N THR A 528 -40.44 14.34 42.19
CA THR A 528 -41.44 13.26 42.20
C THR A 528 -40.90 12.12 41.36
N LYS A 529 -40.65 10.99 42.02
CA LYS A 529 -40.55 9.67 41.38
C LYS A 529 -41.86 9.37 40.66
N GLU A 530 -41.76 9.10 39.37
CA GLU A 530 -42.49 8.02 38.68
C GLU A 530 -41.55 7.36 37.69
#